data_AF-A0A455SVQ6-F1
#
_entry.id   AF-A0A455SVQ6-F1
#
_cell.length_a   1.000
_cell.length_b   1.000
_cell.length_c   1.000
_cell.angle_alpha   90.00
_cell.angle_beta   90.00
_cell.angle_gamma   90.00
#
_symmetry.space_group_name_H-M   'P 1'
#
loop_
_entity.id
_entity.type
_entity.pdbx_description
1 polymer ?
#
loop_
_entity_poly.entity_id
_entity_poly.type
_entity_poly.pdbx_seq_one_letter_code
_entity_poly.pdbx_strand_id
1 'polypeptide(L)'
;MKIALTALLTRGLLLRCPICGKGALFRRPFVMYERCPHCDFRYDRGEEGYFSSSMAINLIISEFIVTAMTIPVAVASSAAGEDMIAALLHMLIWFVPTAILLPFIFFHHSRSLWIAMDHFFHPVTRDALEKHTRLF
;
A
#
# COMPACT_ATOMS: atom_id res chain seq x y z
N MET A 1 1.13 15.62 -19.83
CA MET A 1 2.36 15.77 -19.01
C MET A 1 2.61 14.44 -18.29
N LYS A 2 3.74 13.75 -18.56
CA LYS A 2 4.07 12.50 -17.85
C LYS A 2 4.52 12.86 -16.42
N ILE A 3 3.84 12.35 -15.41
CA ILE A 3 4.23 12.56 -14.01
C ILE A 3 5.46 11.69 -13.73
N ALA A 4 6.50 12.24 -13.10
CA ALA A 4 7.68 11.48 -12.74
C ALA A 4 7.34 10.35 -11.75
N LEU A 5 7.97 9.18 -11.90
CA LEU A 5 7.75 8.03 -11.02
C LEU A 5 7.99 8.37 -9.55
N THR A 6 9.04 9.15 -9.26
CA THR A 6 9.35 9.61 -7.90
C THR A 6 8.20 10.42 -7.29
N ALA A 7 7.59 11.31 -8.06
CA ALA A 7 6.44 12.08 -7.61
C ALA A 7 5.21 11.20 -7.34
N LEU A 8 4.99 10.15 -8.14
CA LEU A 8 3.92 9.18 -7.92
C LEU A 8 4.15 8.37 -6.64
N LEU A 9 5.37 7.88 -6.41
CA LEU A 9 5.73 7.15 -5.20
C LEU A 9 5.60 8.03 -3.96
N THR A 10 6.11 9.27 -3.99
CA THR A 10 5.96 10.20 -2.87
C THR A 10 4.50 10.51 -2.58
N ARG A 11 3.67 10.74 -3.60
CA ARG A 11 2.22 10.95 -3.42
C ARG A 11 1.54 9.70 -2.84
N GLY A 12 1.95 8.52 -3.29
CA GLY A 12 1.49 7.24 -2.78
C GLY A 12 1.81 7.05 -1.29
N LEU A 13 3.04 7.35 -0.88
CA LEU A 13 3.45 7.31 0.52
C LEU A 13 2.70 8.34 1.38
N LEU A 14 2.43 9.52 0.84
CA LEU A 14 1.66 10.58 1.52
C LEU A 14 0.14 10.38 1.47
N LEU A 15 -0.36 9.27 0.90
CA LEU A 15 -1.78 8.97 0.74
C LEU A 15 -2.55 10.07 -0.03
N ARG A 16 -1.90 10.64 -1.04
CA ARG A 16 -2.42 11.71 -1.89
C ARG A 16 -2.74 11.22 -3.29
N CYS A 17 -3.68 11.93 -3.93
CA CYS A 17 -4.09 11.68 -5.30
C CYS A 17 -2.88 11.66 -6.25
N PRO A 18 -2.66 10.58 -7.02
CA PRO A 18 -1.52 10.49 -7.93
C PRO A 18 -1.58 11.53 -9.06
N ILE A 19 -2.77 11.99 -9.43
CA ILE A 19 -2.99 12.98 -10.49
C ILE A 19 -2.69 14.39 -10.01
N CYS A 20 -3.49 14.91 -9.08
CA CYS A 20 -3.41 16.31 -8.64
C CYS A 20 -2.45 16.55 -7.47
N GLY A 21 -2.07 15.51 -6.72
CA GLY A 21 -1.22 15.61 -5.52
C GLY A 21 -1.87 16.26 -4.29
N LYS A 22 -3.10 16.78 -4.40
CA LYS A 22 -3.76 17.54 -3.31
C LYS A 22 -4.76 16.70 -2.51
N GLY A 23 -5.66 15.99 -3.20
CA GLY A 23 -6.73 15.22 -2.55
C GLY A 23 -6.21 14.04 -1.74
N ALA A 24 -6.74 13.87 -0.52
CA ALA A 24 -6.51 12.70 0.29
C ALA A 24 -7.26 11.50 -0.31
N LEU A 25 -6.66 10.31 -0.27
CA LEU A 25 -7.34 9.07 -0.70
C LEU A 25 -8.39 8.62 0.31
N PHE A 26 -8.11 8.77 1.61
CA PHE A 26 -8.95 8.24 2.68
C PHE A 26 -9.64 9.36 3.45
N ARG A 27 -10.93 9.17 3.74
CA ARG A 27 -11.72 10.08 4.59
C ARG A 27 -11.74 9.66 6.05
N ARG A 28 -11.62 8.35 6.30
CA ARG A 28 -11.52 7.71 7.61
C ARG A 28 -10.58 6.51 7.48
N PRO A 29 -10.03 5.97 8.59
CA PRO A 29 -9.33 4.69 8.54
C PRO A 29 -10.20 3.64 7.82
N PHE A 30 -9.62 2.92 6.86
CA PHE A 30 -10.28 1.91 6.03
C PHE A 30 -11.45 2.38 5.15
N VAL A 31 -11.73 3.69 5.08
CA VAL A 31 -12.77 4.24 4.21
C VAL A 31 -12.17 5.21 3.21
N MET A 32 -12.07 4.76 1.95
CA MET A 32 -11.55 5.53 0.82
C MET A 32 -12.64 6.43 0.23
N TYR A 33 -12.25 7.57 -0.35
CA TYR A 33 -13.12 8.27 -1.29
C TYR A 33 -13.26 7.45 -2.57
N GLU A 34 -14.42 7.53 -3.23
CA GLU A 34 -14.58 6.96 -4.56
C GLU A 34 -13.87 7.81 -5.63
N ARG A 35 -13.96 9.15 -5.47
CA ARG A 35 -13.35 10.14 -6.35
C ARG A 35 -12.55 11.17 -5.56
N CYS A 36 -11.51 11.71 -6.18
CA CYS A 36 -10.70 12.78 -5.61
C CYS A 36 -11.53 14.06 -5.43
N PRO A 37 -11.59 14.65 -4.22
CA PRO A 37 -12.39 15.86 -3.97
C PRO A 37 -11.88 17.13 -4.67
N HIS A 38 -10.68 17.10 -5.29
CA HIS A 38 -10.09 18.25 -5.97
C HIS A 38 -10.07 18.17 -7.49
N CYS A 39 -10.00 16.96 -8.07
CA CYS A 39 -9.85 16.77 -9.51
C CYS A 39 -10.79 15.71 -10.09
N ASP A 40 -11.73 15.22 -9.28
CA ASP A 40 -12.75 14.23 -9.63
C ASP A 40 -12.23 12.89 -10.20
N PHE A 41 -10.93 12.61 -10.04
CA PHE A 41 -10.33 11.35 -10.45
C PHE A 41 -10.92 10.18 -9.65
N ARG A 42 -11.51 9.19 -10.33
CA ARG A 42 -12.00 7.96 -9.70
C ARG A 42 -10.82 7.08 -9.29
N TYR A 43 -10.74 6.75 -8.00
CA TYR A 43 -9.63 5.97 -7.44
C TYR A 43 -9.74 4.47 -7.75
N ASP A 44 -10.94 3.99 -8.03
CA ASP A 44 -11.20 2.61 -8.47
C ASP A 44 -11.56 2.60 -9.96
N ARG A 45 -11.02 1.63 -10.70
CA ARG A 45 -11.35 1.43 -12.12
C ARG A 45 -12.69 0.73 -12.33
N GLY A 46 -13.26 0.12 -11.29
CA GLY A 46 -14.45 -0.72 -11.41
C GLY A 46 -14.18 -2.08 -12.07
N GLU A 47 -12.90 -2.43 -12.21
CA GLU A 47 -12.48 -3.75 -12.69
C GLU A 47 -12.52 -4.75 -11.53
N GLU A 48 -13.08 -5.93 -11.78
CA GLU A 48 -13.07 -7.01 -10.81
C GLU A 48 -11.61 -7.36 -10.42
N GLY A 49 -11.35 -7.46 -9.12
CA GLY A 49 -10.01 -7.75 -8.62
C GLY A 49 -9.05 -6.57 -8.52
N TYR A 50 -9.45 -5.34 -8.92
CA TYR A 50 -8.61 -4.15 -8.74
C TYR A 50 -8.23 -3.91 -7.26
N PHE A 51 -9.10 -4.34 -6.34
CA PHE A 51 -8.80 -4.36 -4.91
C PHE A 51 -7.80 -5.44 -4.51
N SER A 52 -7.93 -6.64 -5.06
CA SER A 52 -7.06 -7.78 -4.78
C SER A 52 -5.60 -7.48 -5.14
N SER A 53 -5.33 -6.72 -6.20
CA SER A 53 -3.97 -6.31 -6.56
C SER A 53 -3.31 -5.42 -5.50
N SER A 54 -4.07 -4.54 -4.84
CA SER A 54 -3.55 -3.79 -3.69
C SER A 54 -3.32 -4.68 -2.46
N MET A 55 -4.05 -5.78 -2.30
CA MET A 55 -3.76 -6.76 -1.25
C MET A 55 -2.48 -7.53 -1.55
N ALA A 56 -2.19 -7.85 -2.81
CA ALA A 56 -0.95 -8.51 -3.20
C ALA A 56 0.29 -7.66 -2.86
N ILE A 57 0.25 -6.34 -3.11
CA ILE A 57 1.32 -5.43 -2.69
C ILE A 57 1.48 -5.43 -1.16
N ASN A 58 0.36 -5.43 -0.43
CA ASN A 58 0.37 -5.40 1.03
C ASN A 58 1.00 -6.67 1.60
N LEU A 59 0.67 -7.82 1.00
CA LEU A 59 1.23 -9.12 1.34
C LEU A 59 2.74 -9.12 1.11
N ILE A 60 3.21 -8.75 -0.09
CA ILE A 60 4.65 -8.73 -0.41
C ILE A 60 5.42 -7.86 0.58
N ILE A 61 4.94 -6.64 0.86
CA ILE A 61 5.60 -5.73 1.80
C ILE A 61 5.62 -6.31 3.21
N SER A 62 4.49 -6.85 3.67
CA SER A 62 4.38 -7.39 5.02
C SER A 62 5.24 -8.63 5.21
N GLU A 63 5.20 -9.58 4.28
CA GLU A 63 6.03 -10.79 4.32
C GLU A 63 7.52 -10.48 4.25
N PHE A 64 7.92 -9.52 3.40
CA PHE A 64 9.31 -9.10 3.32
C PHE A 64 9.80 -8.54 4.66
N ILE A 65 9.02 -7.67 5.31
CA ILE A 65 9.37 -7.09 6.60
C ILE A 65 9.40 -8.17 7.70
N VAL A 66 8.39 -9.03 7.77
CA VAL A 66 8.32 -10.12 8.75
C VAL A 66 9.52 -11.06 8.59
N THR A 67 9.85 -11.43 7.37
CA THR A 67 11.01 -12.30 7.07
C THR A 67 12.32 -11.63 7.46
N ALA A 68 12.49 -10.35 7.11
CA ALA A 68 13.66 -9.56 7.45
C ALA A 68 13.85 -9.38 8.97
N MET A 69 12.78 -9.41 9.77
CA MET A 69 12.84 -9.39 11.23
C MET A 69 13.07 -10.79 11.83
N THR A 70 12.38 -11.81 11.30
CA THR A 70 12.35 -13.15 11.90
C THR A 70 13.64 -13.92 11.67
N ILE A 71 14.26 -13.81 10.49
CA ILE A 71 15.52 -14.51 10.19
C ILE A 71 16.64 -14.10 11.17
N PRO A 72 16.93 -12.81 11.40
CA PRO A 72 17.95 -12.42 12.36
C PRO A 72 17.68 -12.91 13.79
N VAL A 73 16.42 -12.87 14.23
CA VAL A 73 16.02 -13.38 15.55
C VAL A 73 16.28 -14.87 15.65
N ALA A 74 15.87 -15.65 14.66
CA ALA A 74 16.11 -17.09 14.64
C ALA A 74 17.61 -17.44 14.62
N VAL A 75 18.42 -16.71 13.85
CA VAL A 75 19.88 -16.88 13.80
C VAL A 75 20.49 -16.56 15.17
N ALA A 76 20.10 -15.44 15.79
CA ALA A 76 20.57 -15.03 17.11
C ALA A 76 20.21 -16.05 18.21
N SER A 77 18.96 -16.54 18.23
CA SER A 77 18.52 -17.59 19.15
C SER A 77 19.35 -18.87 19.01
N SER A 78 19.62 -19.31 17.77
CA SER A 78 20.44 -20.49 17.54
C SER A 78 21.91 -20.29 17.97
N ALA A 79 22.47 -19.10 17.73
CA ALA A 79 23.83 -18.76 18.12
C ALA A 79 23.99 -18.64 19.64
N ALA A 80 22.92 -18.23 20.35
CA ALA A 80 22.88 -18.17 21.80
C ALA A 80 22.71 -19.55 22.47
N GLY A 81 22.49 -20.62 21.69
CA GLY A 81 22.27 -21.97 22.21
C GLY A 81 20.93 -22.12 22.94
N GLU A 82 19.93 -21.31 22.58
CA GLU A 82 18.58 -21.43 23.14
C GLU A 82 18.00 -22.82 22.87
N ASP A 83 17.28 -23.36 23.85
CA ASP A 83 16.55 -24.59 23.65
C ASP A 83 15.35 -24.36 22.71
N MET A 84 14.87 -25.44 22.11
CA MET A 84 13.82 -25.39 21.07
C MET A 84 12.54 -24.68 21.56
N ILE A 85 12.20 -24.79 22.85
CA ILE A 85 11.00 -24.17 23.41
C ILE A 85 11.19 -22.66 23.51
N ALA A 86 12.33 -22.17 24.01
CA ALA A 86 12.62 -20.75 24.06
C ALA A 86 12.63 -20.10 22.67
N ALA A 87 13.29 -20.74 21.69
CA ALA A 87 13.32 -20.26 20.31
C ALA A 87 11.90 -20.18 19.69
N LEU A 88 11.05 -21.18 19.95
CA LEU A 88 9.66 -21.17 19.50
C LEU A 88 8.85 -20.04 20.15
N LEU A 89 9.03 -19.80 21.45
CA LEU A 89 8.36 -18.71 22.15
C LEU A 89 8.78 -17.34 21.63
N HIS A 90 10.09 -17.13 21.38
CA HIS A 90 10.59 -15.92 20.74
C HIS A 90 9.96 -15.70 19.36
N MET A 91 9.91 -16.74 18.53
CA MET A 91 9.23 -16.66 17.23
C MET A 91 7.75 -16.33 17.41
N LEU A 92 7.02 -16.99 18.31
CA LEU A 92 5.59 -16.74 18.50
C LEU A 92 5.30 -15.29 18.95
N ILE A 93 6.10 -14.77 19.87
CA ILE A 93 5.93 -13.42 20.43
C ILE A 93 6.21 -12.33 19.38
N TRP A 94 7.19 -12.54 18.50
CA TRP A 94 7.55 -11.53 17.50
C TRP A 94 6.84 -11.70 16.16
N PHE A 95 6.76 -12.93 15.66
CA PHE A 95 6.20 -13.25 14.33
C PHE A 95 4.69 -13.04 14.28
N VAL A 96 3.93 -13.63 15.21
CA VAL A 96 2.46 -13.61 15.12
C VAL A 96 1.90 -12.19 15.19
N PRO A 97 2.30 -11.33 16.16
CA PRO A 97 1.79 -9.98 16.20
C PRO A 97 2.20 -9.16 14.98
N THR A 98 3.45 -9.28 14.50
CA THR A 98 3.91 -8.51 13.33
C THR A 98 3.21 -8.95 12.05
N ALA A 99 3.03 -10.25 11.83
CA ALA A 99 2.30 -10.79 10.69
C ALA A 99 0.84 -10.34 10.63
N ILE A 100 0.21 -10.12 11.79
CA ILE A 100 -1.16 -9.61 11.87
C ILE A 100 -1.19 -8.09 11.72
N LEU A 101 -0.39 -7.36 12.50
CA LEU A 101 -0.46 -5.90 12.59
C LEU A 101 0.03 -5.19 11.33
N LEU A 102 1.07 -5.70 10.67
CA LEU A 102 1.67 -5.04 9.51
C LEU A 102 0.70 -4.90 8.33
N PRO A 103 -0.06 -5.93 7.92
CA PRO A 103 -1.08 -5.79 6.89
C PRO A 103 -2.07 -4.65 7.16
N PHE A 104 -2.56 -4.53 8.40
CA PHE A 104 -3.50 -3.46 8.79
C PHE A 104 -2.85 -2.07 8.74
N ILE A 105 -1.59 -1.94 9.20
CA ILE A 105 -0.85 -0.68 9.16
C ILE A 105 -0.54 -0.27 7.72
N PHE A 106 -0.11 -1.21 6.89
CA PHE A 106 0.28 -0.95 5.50
C PHE A 106 -0.89 -0.97 4.52
N PHE A 107 -2.12 -1.25 4.97
CA PHE A 107 -3.29 -1.33 4.10
C PHE A 107 -3.47 -0.06 3.26
N HIS A 108 -3.46 1.10 3.92
CA HIS A 108 -3.64 2.40 3.26
C HIS A 108 -2.52 2.69 2.25
N HIS A 109 -1.28 2.43 2.65
CA HIS A 109 -0.11 2.67 1.80
C HIS A 109 -0.10 1.75 0.59
N SER A 110 -0.45 0.48 0.78
CA SER A 110 -0.53 -0.49 -0.32
C SER A 110 -1.60 -0.09 -1.34
N ARG A 111 -2.78 0.31 -0.87
CA ARG A 111 -3.85 0.81 -1.74
C ARG A 111 -3.41 2.05 -2.52
N SER A 112 -2.75 3.00 -1.85
CA SER A 112 -2.26 4.21 -2.49
C SER A 112 -1.13 3.93 -3.50
N LEU A 113 -0.24 2.99 -3.19
CA LEU A 113 0.87 2.60 -4.06
C LEU A 113 0.34 1.89 -5.32
N TRP A 114 -0.64 0.99 -5.16
CA TRP A 114 -1.30 0.32 -6.29
C TRP A 114 -1.88 1.34 -7.28
N ILE A 115 -2.67 2.31 -6.80
CA ILE A 115 -3.30 3.33 -7.66
C ILE A 115 -2.23 4.18 -8.37
N ALA A 116 -1.16 4.54 -7.66
CA ALA A 116 -0.06 5.31 -8.25
C ALA A 116 0.72 4.51 -9.32
N MET A 117 0.96 3.23 -9.07
CA MET A 117 1.66 2.32 -9.98
C MET A 117 0.80 1.98 -11.21
N ASP A 118 -0.46 1.67 -11.00
CA ASP A 118 -1.41 1.44 -12.08
C ASP A 118 -1.56 2.71 -12.95
N HIS A 119 -1.59 3.90 -12.36
CA HIS A 119 -1.56 5.15 -13.13
C HIS A 119 -0.25 5.33 -13.93
N PHE A 120 0.89 4.87 -13.41
CA PHE A 120 2.16 4.93 -14.14
C PHE A 120 2.12 4.08 -15.42
N PHE A 121 1.58 2.86 -15.33
CA PHE A 121 1.45 1.95 -16.47
C PHE A 121 0.30 2.33 -17.41
N HIS A 122 -0.82 2.77 -16.85
CA HIS A 122 -2.05 3.14 -17.55
C HIS A 122 -2.42 4.61 -17.25
N PRO A 123 -1.67 5.58 -17.81
CA PRO A 123 -1.83 6.98 -17.47
C PRO A 123 -3.16 7.56 -17.96
N VAL A 124 -3.90 8.15 -17.02
CA VAL A 124 -5.10 8.95 -17.29
C VAL A 124 -4.69 10.42 -17.33
N THR A 125 -4.82 11.08 -18.48
CA THR A 125 -4.47 12.50 -18.59
C THR A 125 -5.48 13.38 -17.88
N ARG A 126 -5.00 14.44 -17.22
CA ARG A 126 -5.86 15.43 -16.55
C ARG A 126 -6.84 16.08 -17.54
N ASP A 127 -6.39 16.36 -18.76
CA ASP A 127 -7.23 16.93 -19.81
C ASP A 127 -8.40 16.01 -20.18
N ALA A 128 -8.23 14.69 -20.08
CA ALA A 128 -9.31 13.74 -20.30
C ALA A 128 -10.35 13.77 -19.16
N LEU A 129 -9.92 13.99 -17.91
CA LEU A 129 -10.83 14.19 -16.77
C LEU A 129 -11.62 15.48 -16.92
N GLU A 130 -10.95 16.59 -17.26
CA GLU A 130 -11.60 17.90 -17.43
C GLU A 130 -12.62 17.90 -18.57
N LYS A 131 -12.40 17.13 -19.64
CA LYS A 131 -13.39 16.92 -20.71
C LYS A 131 -14.61 16.15 -20.22
N HIS A 132 -14.45 15.12 -19.40
CA HIS A 132 -15.57 14.36 -18.83
C HIS A 132 -16.43 15.20 -17.88
N THR A 133 -15.80 16.08 -17.07
CA THR A 133 -16.54 16.96 -16.15
C THR A 133 -17.34 18.05 -16.87
N ARG A 134 -16.97 18.44 -18.10
CA ARG A 134 -17.68 19.45 -18.90
C ARG A 134 -18.83 18.91 -19.76
N LEU A 135 -19.00 17.58 -19.83
CA LEU A 135 -20.04 16.92 -20.62
C LEU A 135 -21.31 16.58 -19.81
N PHE A 136 -21.33 16.97 -18.53
CA PHE A 136 -22.48 16.90 -17.61
C PHE A 136 -22.74 18.29 -17.04
#